data_AF-A0A355T8G7-F1
#
_entry.id   AF-A0A355T8G7-F1
#
_cell.length_a   1.000
_cell.length_b   1.000
_cell.length_c   1.000
_cell.angle_alpha   90.00
_cell.angle_beta   90.00
_cell.angle_gamma   90.00
#
_symmetry.space_group_name_H-M   'P 1'
#
loop_
_entity.id
_entity.type
_entity.pdbx_description
1 polymer ?
#
loop_
_entity_poly.entity_id
_entity_poly.type
_entity_poly.pdbx_seq_one_letter_code
_entity_poly.pdbx_strand_id
1 'polypeptide(L)'
;MLVDSLNPTRDEFAALLEESFSANEGAEGSVVKGKVVAIENDLAIVDVGLKTEGRIPLKEFGAPGKPAEMAVGDEVEVFLDRIENAMGEAVLSRE
;
A
#
# COMPACT_ATOMS: atom_id res chain seq x y z
N MET A 1 4.44 44.49 1.66
CA MET A 1 4.35 43.95 3.03
C MET A 1 3.81 42.53 2.91
N LEU A 2 4.41 41.55 3.62
CA LEU A 2 3.97 40.15 3.82
C LEU A 2 4.38 39.12 2.74
N VAL A 3 5.66 38.75 2.68
CA VAL A 3 6.14 37.48 2.08
C VAL A 3 6.99 36.64 3.06
N ASP A 4 7.00 36.97 4.35
CA ASP A 4 7.88 36.32 5.35
C ASP A 4 7.29 35.03 5.95
N SER A 5 6.04 34.69 5.63
CA SER A 5 5.29 33.61 6.27
C SER A 5 5.35 32.25 5.56
N LEU A 6 6.30 32.04 4.64
CA LEU A 6 6.45 30.80 3.87
C LEU A 6 7.74 30.01 4.19
N ASN A 7 8.56 30.50 5.13
CA ASN A 7 9.81 29.85 5.48
C ASN A 7 9.71 29.30 6.92
N PRO A 8 9.29 28.02 7.10
CA PRO A 8 9.16 27.45 8.43
C PRO A 8 10.51 27.49 9.15
N THR A 9 10.46 27.70 10.46
CA THR A 9 11.67 27.55 11.28
C THR A 9 12.17 26.10 11.19
N ARG A 10 13.45 25.87 11.51
CA ARG A 10 14.04 24.53 11.45
C ARG A 10 13.28 23.53 12.34
N ASP A 11 12.77 23.99 13.48
CA ASP A 11 11.97 23.20 14.41
C ASP A 11 10.57 22.91 13.87
N GLU A 12 9.91 23.87 13.22
CA GLU A 12 8.62 23.63 12.54
C GLU A 12 8.76 22.68 11.35
N PHE A 13 9.85 22.81 10.59
CA PHE A 13 10.17 21.86 9.51
C PHE A 13 10.40 20.45 10.06
N ALA A 14 11.13 20.33 11.18
CA ALA A 14 11.35 19.04 11.83
C ALA A 14 10.03 18.41 12.30
N ALA A 15 9.14 19.19 12.91
CA ALA A 15 7.84 18.71 13.36
C ALA A 15 6.93 18.24 12.20
N LEU A 16 6.85 19.02 11.11
CA LEU A 16 6.07 18.65 9.93
C LEU A 16 6.66 17.44 9.20
N LEU A 17 7.99 17.33 9.18
CA LEU A 17 8.68 16.17 8.60
C LEU A 17 8.43 14.90 9.42
N GLU A 18 8.49 15.00 10.75
CA GLU A 18 8.20 13.88 11.65
C GLU A 18 6.74 13.42 11.55
N GLU A 19 5.79 14.34 11.48
CA GLU A 19 4.38 14.03 11.21
C GLU A 19 4.19 13.35 9.85
N SER A 20 4.92 13.77 8.82
CA SER A 20 4.88 13.14 7.50
C SER A 20 5.46 11.72 7.49
N PHE A 21 6.44 11.41 8.35
CA PHE A 21 6.95 10.04 8.49
C PHE A 21 5.95 9.17 9.25
N SER A 22 5.41 9.63 10.37
CA SER A 22 4.42 8.87 11.13
C SER A 22 3.10 8.63 10.38
N ALA A 23 2.70 9.55 9.49
CA ALA A 23 1.56 9.33 8.59
C ALA A 23 1.81 8.24 7.54
N ASN A 24 3.08 7.94 7.23
CA ASN A 24 3.48 6.96 6.21
C ASN A 24 3.86 5.59 6.83
N GLU A 25 4.31 5.58 8.09
CA GLU A 25 4.61 4.36 8.86
C GLU A 25 3.36 3.54 9.19
N GLY A 26 2.16 4.12 9.15
CA GLY A 26 0.91 3.46 9.52
C GLY A 26 0.42 2.37 8.56
N ALA A 27 1.10 2.13 7.44
CA ALA A 27 0.68 1.14 6.46
C ALA A 27 1.37 -0.22 6.67
N GLU A 28 2.65 -0.24 7.07
CA GLU A 28 3.41 -1.49 7.23
C GLU A 28 2.89 -2.28 8.44
N GLY A 29 2.66 -3.58 8.26
CA GLY A 29 2.08 -4.47 9.27
C GLY A 29 0.57 -4.30 9.49
N SER A 30 -0.14 -3.63 8.58
CA SER A 30 -1.58 -3.40 8.67
C SER A 30 -2.34 -4.07 7.53
N VAL A 31 -3.60 -4.44 7.79
CA VAL A 31 -4.55 -4.87 6.74
C VAL A 31 -5.12 -3.64 6.07
N VAL A 32 -4.94 -3.54 4.76
CA VAL A 32 -5.44 -2.46 3.92
C VAL A 32 -6.43 -3.00 2.89
N LYS A 33 -7.38 -2.16 2.48
CA LYS A 33 -8.29 -2.48 1.39
C LYS A 33 -7.67 -2.05 0.07
N GLY A 34 -7.62 -2.95 -0.88
CA GLY A 34 -7.15 -2.69 -2.22
C GLY A 34 -8.14 -3.16 -3.27
N LYS A 35 -7.97 -2.64 -4.49
CA LYS A 35 -8.78 -2.99 -5.64
C LYS A 35 -7.94 -3.77 -6.65
N VAL A 36 -8.48 -4.87 -7.15
CA VAL A 36 -7.83 -5.65 -8.22
C VAL A 36 -7.90 -4.84 -9.51
N VAL A 37 -6.74 -4.42 -10.01
CA VAL A 37 -6.64 -3.63 -11.25
C VAL A 37 -6.30 -4.49 -12.46
N ALA A 38 -5.64 -5.63 -12.25
CA ALA A 38 -5.31 -6.59 -13.29
C ALA A 38 -5.06 -8.00 -12.72
N ILE A 39 -5.17 -9.00 -13.58
CA ILE A 39 -4.79 -10.39 -13.28
C ILE A 39 -3.91 -10.89 -14.42
N GLU A 40 -2.67 -11.25 -14.12
CA GLU A 40 -1.67 -11.69 -15.11
C GLU A 40 -0.89 -12.90 -14.59
N ASN A 41 -0.75 -13.96 -15.39
CA ASN A 41 0.06 -15.14 -15.04
C ASN A 41 -0.21 -15.69 -13.62
N ASP A 42 -1.48 -15.86 -13.24
CA ASP A 42 -1.88 -16.29 -11.88
C ASP A 42 -1.48 -15.32 -10.74
N LEU A 43 -1.14 -14.07 -11.07
CA LEU A 43 -0.91 -12.98 -10.11
C LEU A 43 -2.03 -11.94 -10.22
N ALA A 44 -2.59 -11.58 -9.08
CA ALA A 44 -3.44 -10.42 -8.92
C ALA A 44 -2.59 -9.19 -8.70
N ILE A 45 -2.87 -8.13 -9.46
CA ILE A 45 -2.30 -6.81 -9.23
C ILE A 45 -3.36 -6.00 -8.48
N VAL A 46 -3.00 -5.55 -7.28
CA VAL A 46 -3.89 -4.87 -6.34
C VAL A 46 -3.36 -3.46 -6.07
N ASP A 47 -4.20 -2.46 -6.33
CA ASP A 47 -3.95 -1.07 -5.96
C ASP A 47 -4.54 -0.81 -4.57
N VAL A 48 -3.69 -0.40 -3.63
CA VAL A 48 -4.05 -0.10 -2.23
C VAL A 48 -4.01 1.40 -1.93
N GLY A 49 -3.95 2.26 -2.96
CA GLY A 49 -3.90 3.72 -2.80
C GLY A 49 -2.53 4.24 -2.32
N LEU A 50 -1.50 3.41 -2.41
CA LEU A 50 -0.10 3.78 -2.15
C LEU A 50 0.61 4.17 -3.45
N LYS A 51 1.88 4.53 -3.36
CA LYS A 51 2.72 4.85 -4.52
C LYS A 51 2.94 3.66 -5.46
N THR A 52 2.68 2.45 -4.98
CA THR A 52 3.10 1.21 -5.61
C THR A 52 1.96 0.20 -5.56
N GLU A 53 1.80 -0.55 -6.64
CA GLU A 53 0.88 -1.68 -6.73
C GLU A 53 1.51 -2.93 -6.10
N GLY A 54 0.69 -3.79 -5.50
CA GLY A 54 1.14 -5.06 -4.96
C GLY A 54 0.72 -6.24 -5.81
N ARG A 55 1.55 -7.28 -5.82
CA ARG A 55 1.34 -8.50 -6.61
C ARG A 55 1.14 -9.69 -5.69
N ILE A 56 -0.02 -10.34 -5.79
CA ILE A 56 -0.40 -11.46 -4.91
C ILE A 56 -0.81 -12.67 -5.77
N PRO A 57 -0.27 -13.87 -5.54
CA PRO A 57 -0.71 -15.07 -6.25
C PRO A 57 -2.19 -15.36 -6.05
N LEU A 58 -2.93 -15.71 -7.11
CA LEU A 58 -4.36 -16.01 -7.06
C LEU A 58 -4.72 -17.12 -6.05
N LYS A 59 -3.82 -18.08 -5.86
CA LYS A 59 -3.95 -19.14 -4.85
C LYS A 59 -4.08 -18.59 -3.42
N GLU A 60 -3.51 -17.41 -3.16
CA GLU A 60 -3.61 -16.68 -1.89
C GLU A 60 -4.93 -15.88 -1.81
N PHE A 61 -5.89 -16.07 -2.71
CA PHE A 61 -7.26 -15.54 -2.55
C PHE A 61 -8.31 -16.64 -2.40
N GLY A 62 -7.96 -17.89 -2.72
CA GLY A 62 -8.84 -19.05 -2.48
C GLY A 62 -8.86 -19.46 -1.01
N ALA A 63 -10.02 -19.87 -0.51
CA ALA A 63 -10.12 -20.60 0.76
C ALA A 63 -9.63 -22.05 0.57
N PRO A 64 -9.17 -22.76 1.62
CA PRO A 64 -8.75 -24.15 1.49
C PRO A 64 -9.86 -25.00 0.84
N GLY A 65 -9.60 -25.49 -0.37
CA GLY A 65 -10.55 -26.32 -1.11
C GLY A 65 -11.63 -25.58 -1.92
N LYS A 66 -11.54 -24.25 -2.08
CA LYS A 66 -12.38 -23.47 -3.01
C LYS A 66 -11.51 -22.70 -4.02
N PRO A 67 -11.90 -22.65 -5.30
CA PRO A 67 -11.23 -21.78 -6.27
C PRO A 67 -11.36 -20.32 -5.84
N ALA A 68 -10.33 -19.52 -6.10
CA ALA A 68 -10.38 -18.07 -5.94
C ALA A 68 -11.34 -17.50 -7.00
N GLU A 69 -12.56 -17.16 -6.61
CA GLU A 69 -13.48 -16.39 -7.44
C GLU A 69 -13.12 -14.92 -7.27
N MET A 70 -12.23 -14.42 -8.13
CA MET A 70 -11.80 -13.02 -8.11
C MET A 70 -11.70 -12.47 -9.53
N ALA A 71 -12.24 -11.28 -9.72
CA ALA A 71 -12.25 -10.56 -10.98
C ALA A 71 -11.56 -9.20 -10.85
N VAL A 72 -11.15 -8.65 -12.00
CA VAL A 72 -10.69 -7.26 -12.06
C VAL A 72 -11.84 -6.34 -11.67
N GLY A 73 -11.57 -5.43 -10.73
CA GLY A 73 -12.55 -4.51 -10.17
C GLY A 73 -12.99 -4.85 -8.75
N ASP A 74 -12.71 -6.06 -8.27
CA ASP A 74 -13.09 -6.50 -6.92
C ASP A 74 -12.26 -5.80 -5.85
N GLU A 75 -12.86 -5.57 -4.69
CA GLU A 75 -12.19 -5.08 -3.48
C GLU A 75 -11.72 -6.27 -2.63
N VAL A 76 -10.47 -6.23 -2.19
CA VAL A 76 -9.82 -7.26 -1.39
C VAL A 76 -9.11 -6.65 -0.19
N GLU A 77 -9.06 -7.40 0.91
CA GLU A 77 -8.27 -7.04 2.09
C GLU A 77 -6.92 -7.75 2.01
N VAL A 78 -5.84 -6.97 2.09
CA VAL A 78 -4.47 -7.46 1.91
C VAL A 78 -3.60 -6.95 3.06
N PHE A 79 -2.70 -7.80 3.55
CA PHE A 79 -1.76 -7.41 4.59
C PHE A 79 -0.52 -6.79 3.93
N LEU A 80 -0.20 -5.56 4.32
CA LEU A 80 0.99 -4.88 3.83
C LEU A 80 2.20 -5.27 4.68
N ASP A 81 3.06 -6.12 4.16
CA ASP A 81 4.27 -6.58 4.86
C ASP A 81 5.31 -5.44 4.88
N ARG A 82 5.59 -4.87 3.70
CA ARG A 82 6.48 -3.70 3.52
C ARG A 82 6.04 -2.80 2.37
N ILE A 83 6.24 -1.50 2.54
CA ILE A 83 5.90 -0.49 1.53
C ILE A 83 6.77 -0.62 0.27
N GLU A 84 8.07 -0.93 0.41
CA GLU A 84 8.99 -1.03 -0.74
C GLU A 84 10.11 -2.05 -0.48
N ASN A 85 10.30 -2.98 -1.43
CA ASN A 85 11.51 -3.79 -1.52
C ASN A 85 12.61 -3.06 -2.32
N ALA A 86 13.81 -3.62 -2.39
CA ALA A 86 14.95 -3.00 -3.10
C ALA A 86 14.72 -2.75 -4.62
N MET A 87 13.61 -3.25 -5.17
CA MET A 87 13.19 -3.09 -6.57
C MET A 87 12.02 -2.11 -6.74
N GLY A 88 11.55 -1.46 -5.66
CA GLY A 88 10.47 -0.48 -5.75
C GLY A 88 9.06 -1.08 -5.68
N GLU A 89 8.91 -2.36 -5.29
CA GLU A 89 7.62 -3.07 -5.25
C GLU A 89 7.09 -3.22 -3.81
N ALA A 90 5.78 -3.07 -3.62
CA ALA A 90 5.12 -3.34 -2.35
C ALA A 90 5.01 -4.85 -2.10
N VAL A 91 5.38 -5.29 -0.89
CA VAL A 91 5.30 -6.70 -0.50
C VAL A 91 3.99 -6.90 0.27
N LEU A 92 3.09 -7.70 -0.31
CA LEU A 92 1.78 -8.01 0.25
C LEU A 92 1.65 -9.50 0.55
N SER A 93 0.98 -9.83 1.64
CA SER A 93 0.65 -11.20 2.06
C SER A 93 -0.83 -11.29 2.43
N ARG A 94 -1.39 -12.50 2.49
CA ARG A 94 -2.70 -12.76 3.11
C ARG A 94 -2.49 -13.57 4.39
N GLU A 95 -3.09 -13.16 5.50
CA GLU A 95 -3.38 -14.03 6.66
C GLU A 95 -4.81 -14.59 6.58
#